data_AF-A0A0C2M315-F1
#
_entry.id   AF-A0A0C2M315-F1
#
_cell.length_a   1.000
_cell.length_b   1.000
_cell.length_c   1.000
_cell.angle_alpha   90.00
_cell.angle_beta   90.00
_cell.angle_gamma   90.00
#
_symmetry.space_group_name_H-M   'P 1'
#
loop_
_entity.id
_entity.type
_entity.pdbx_description
1 polymer ?
#
loop_
_entity_poly.entity_id
_entity_poly.type
_entity_poly.pdbx_seq_one_letter_code
_entity_poly.pdbx_strand_id
1 'polypeptide(L)'
;MSKLAASLVDKFAKYYPNIVPELLALLRSLSSTLHTKFYIAALDALGHILMAVGLEKCKPDIGAVLAIVKQFEIGTIKKESGRDFQLEYLEILVYLARVLGANFSPIIPHLLPTLFELTSAPLDNPLVNSPWAVIEDLTGSSTMPRLLSAHTDAVEDRVNALSIVNKLFKLLKGDMLPHVEAMLDITIKNFTEIFDESVQLTCLQLFANLLKSAETSQTDLSVRIWEKIFNVFCNRVLNHNPLFEPEQTFEGIEKCLKVLSFKGINDQLLVKTMEIMKVEIDRTIKDYGSTILSKTPEEETITPDDDDYSDFEDDMESGERSLSAIMDLQRYLFKQLGAKFLPFWEQVHNDVFGLSQVLNPSMRSYSIYMFSNLFEFAPAESVNSTDNVLGVIIRGLSDPELTVRHSAVSTVGTVSEFASAHYKQFLEFVLPVIVKMICSTPASKVRDSVIDCAISVVGKIMKYQPAIIMSFDTAVQTWISWLPIQDDDVNFALEYLLELIET
;
A
#
# COMPACT_ATOMS: atom_id res chain seq x y z
N MET A 1 22.26 29.03 -7.06
CA MET A 1 21.02 29.79 -6.78
C MET A 1 19.90 28.89 -6.25
N SER A 2 19.60 27.76 -6.90
CA SER A 2 18.55 26.80 -6.46
C SER A 2 18.68 26.40 -4.98
N LYS A 3 19.86 25.97 -4.54
CA LYS A 3 20.13 25.61 -3.13
C LYS A 3 19.91 26.76 -2.15
N LEU A 4 20.29 27.99 -2.54
CA LEU A 4 20.14 29.19 -1.70
C LEU A 4 18.66 29.60 -1.57
N ALA A 5 17.90 29.52 -2.65
CA ALA A 5 16.45 29.77 -2.63
C ALA A 5 15.72 28.71 -1.78
N ALA A 6 16.05 27.44 -1.97
CA ALA A 6 15.49 26.34 -1.19
C ALA A 6 15.76 26.49 0.33
N SER A 7 16.95 26.97 0.72
CA SER A 7 17.28 27.20 2.13
C SER A 7 16.65 28.44 2.73
N LEU A 8 16.33 29.46 1.93
CA LEU A 8 15.79 30.73 2.41
C LEU A 8 14.26 30.77 2.44
N VAL A 9 13.58 29.94 1.64
CA VAL A 9 12.11 29.85 1.54
C VAL A 9 11.51 31.27 1.44
N ASP A 10 10.66 31.68 2.39
CA ASP A 10 9.99 32.98 2.39
C ASP A 10 10.96 34.17 2.42
N LYS A 11 12.15 33.99 3.00
CA LYS A 11 13.17 35.05 3.08
C LYS A 11 13.79 35.37 1.71
N PHE A 12 13.56 34.54 0.69
CA PHE A 12 14.01 34.80 -0.67
C PHE A 12 13.16 35.86 -1.38
N ALA A 13 11.94 36.12 -0.91
CA ALA A 13 11.00 37.04 -1.56
C ALA A 13 11.57 38.45 -1.78
N LYS A 14 12.49 38.90 -0.92
CA LYS A 14 13.16 40.21 -1.06
C LYS A 14 14.11 40.32 -2.25
N TYR A 15 14.61 39.20 -2.78
CA TYR A 15 15.51 39.17 -3.93
C TYR A 15 14.77 38.88 -5.25
N TYR A 16 13.53 38.42 -5.17
CA TYR A 16 12.70 38.06 -6.32
C TYR A 16 12.66 39.14 -7.42
N PRO A 17 12.39 40.44 -7.11
CA PRO A 17 12.24 41.46 -8.14
C PRO A 17 13.52 41.74 -8.94
N ASN A 18 14.69 41.42 -8.37
CA ASN A 18 15.98 41.69 -9.01
C ASN A 18 16.52 40.47 -9.78
N ILE A 19 16.08 39.26 -9.45
CA ILE A 19 16.64 38.02 -9.99
C ILE A 19 15.75 37.44 -11.08
N VAL A 20 14.43 37.40 -10.86
CA VAL A 20 13.51 36.68 -11.76
C VAL A 20 13.42 37.33 -13.14
N PRO A 21 13.33 38.67 -13.29
CA PRO A 21 13.31 39.29 -14.61
C PRO A 21 14.54 38.96 -15.47
N GLU A 22 15.74 38.99 -14.86
CA GLU A 22 16.99 38.65 -15.53
C GLU A 22 17.04 37.16 -15.90
N LEU A 23 16.58 36.29 -15.01
CA LEU A 23 16.51 34.85 -15.26
C LEU A 23 15.53 34.51 -16.40
N LEU A 24 14.39 35.19 -16.47
CA LEU A 24 13.43 35.05 -17.57
C LEU A 24 14.02 35.56 -18.89
N ALA A 25 14.77 36.67 -18.88
CA ALA A 25 15.47 37.17 -20.06
C ALA A 25 16.54 36.17 -20.55
N LEU A 26 17.32 35.60 -19.63
CA LEU A 26 18.28 34.55 -19.93
C LEU A 26 17.61 33.32 -20.56
N LEU A 27 16.53 32.81 -19.96
CA LEU A 27 15.80 31.64 -20.47
C LEU A 27 15.25 31.87 -21.89
N ARG A 28 14.71 33.05 -22.18
CA ARG A 28 14.27 33.41 -23.54
C ARG A 28 15.43 33.38 -24.54
N SER A 29 16.58 33.91 -24.18
CA SER A 29 17.77 33.87 -25.05
C SER A 29 18.21 32.42 -25.32
N LEU A 30 18.23 31.60 -24.27
CA LEU A 30 18.69 30.20 -24.35
C LEU A 30 17.74 29.30 -25.14
N SER A 31 16.42 29.56 -25.11
CA SER A 31 15.43 28.78 -25.87
C SER A 31 15.63 28.80 -27.40
N SER A 32 16.45 29.74 -27.90
CA SER A 32 16.79 29.86 -29.32
C SER A 32 18.17 29.31 -29.68
N THR A 33 18.90 28.75 -28.70
CA THR A 33 20.31 28.32 -28.84
C THR A 33 20.48 26.82 -28.55
N LEU A 34 21.54 26.19 -29.08
CA LEU A 34 21.93 24.78 -28.82
C LEU A 34 22.45 24.51 -27.38
N HIS A 35 22.07 25.34 -26.41
CA HIS A 35 22.59 25.33 -25.04
C HIS A 35 21.62 24.68 -24.04
N THR A 36 21.03 23.55 -24.42
CA THR A 36 19.99 22.84 -23.68
C THR A 36 20.33 22.61 -22.20
N LYS A 37 21.56 22.22 -21.85
CA LYS A 37 21.97 22.01 -20.44
C LYS A 37 21.90 23.28 -19.59
N PHE A 38 22.28 24.43 -20.16
CA PHE A 38 22.20 25.72 -19.46
C PHE A 38 20.74 26.17 -19.31
N TYR A 39 19.91 25.88 -20.31
CA TYR A 39 18.48 26.15 -20.23
C TYR A 39 17.81 25.34 -19.11
N ILE A 40 18.09 24.04 -19.02
CA ILE A 40 17.56 23.15 -17.96
C ILE A 40 18.01 23.66 -16.58
N ALA A 41 19.29 23.95 -16.38
CA ALA A 41 19.81 24.45 -15.11
C ALA A 41 19.21 25.82 -14.70
N ALA A 42 19.00 26.71 -15.67
CA ALA A 42 18.36 28.01 -15.43
C ALA A 42 16.87 27.84 -15.08
N LEU A 43 16.17 26.90 -15.72
CA LEU A 43 14.76 26.61 -15.46
C LEU A 43 14.59 25.92 -14.10
N ASP A 44 15.49 25.02 -13.73
CA ASP A 44 15.54 24.41 -12.40
C ASP A 44 15.69 25.47 -11.31
N ALA A 45 16.62 26.41 -11.50
CA ALA A 45 16.82 27.52 -10.57
C ALA A 45 15.57 28.40 -10.47
N LEU A 46 14.89 28.65 -11.59
CA LEU A 46 13.63 29.37 -11.58
C LEU A 46 12.56 28.60 -10.79
N GLY A 47 12.37 27.31 -11.06
CA GLY A 47 11.39 26.47 -10.36
C GLY A 47 11.55 26.49 -8.84
N HIS A 48 12.79 26.36 -8.35
CA HIS A 48 13.10 26.45 -6.91
C HIS A 48 12.82 27.84 -6.32
N ILE A 49 13.11 28.91 -7.07
CA ILE A 49 12.80 30.28 -6.64
C ILE A 49 11.28 30.48 -6.54
N LEU A 50 10.53 30.05 -7.56
CA LEU A 50 9.07 30.18 -7.57
C LEU A 50 8.45 29.37 -6.41
N MET A 51 8.98 28.18 -6.12
CA MET A 51 8.52 27.37 -4.98
C MET A 51 8.81 28.02 -3.64
N ALA A 52 9.97 28.65 -3.48
CA ALA A 52 10.36 29.33 -2.25
C ALA A 52 9.49 30.56 -1.93
N VAL A 53 9.04 31.30 -2.94
CA VAL A 53 8.25 32.54 -2.73
C VAL A 53 6.74 32.32 -2.80
N GLY A 54 6.29 31.19 -3.34
CA GLY A 54 4.88 30.82 -3.47
C GLY A 54 4.12 31.54 -4.59
N LEU A 55 2.92 31.02 -4.88
CA LEU A 55 2.08 31.43 -6.01
C LEU A 55 1.74 32.94 -6.01
N GLU A 56 1.42 33.50 -4.85
CA GLU A 56 0.99 34.90 -4.71
C GLU A 56 2.04 35.89 -5.25
N LYS A 57 3.33 35.64 -4.98
CA LYS A 57 4.42 36.47 -5.48
C LYS A 57 4.72 36.24 -6.96
N CYS A 58 4.43 35.04 -7.46
CA CYS A 58 4.71 34.67 -8.85
C CYS A 58 3.66 35.13 -9.85
N LYS A 59 2.45 35.53 -9.40
CA LYS A 59 1.32 35.92 -10.27
C LYS A 59 1.69 36.82 -11.46
N PRO A 60 2.50 37.88 -11.30
CA PRO A 60 2.85 38.76 -12.43
C PRO A 60 3.64 38.06 -13.54
N ASP A 61 4.44 37.05 -13.18
CA ASP A 61 5.40 36.41 -14.08
C ASP A 61 4.89 35.08 -14.66
N ILE A 62 3.75 34.55 -14.19
CA ILE A 62 3.19 33.27 -14.67
C ILE A 62 3.11 33.23 -16.20
N GLY A 63 2.57 34.27 -16.83
CA GLY A 63 2.44 34.31 -18.30
C GLY A 63 3.79 34.20 -19.01
N ALA A 64 4.83 34.84 -18.48
CA ALA A 64 6.19 34.76 -19.02
C ALA A 64 6.81 33.38 -18.84
N VAL A 65 6.62 32.76 -17.67
CA VAL A 65 7.09 31.39 -17.38
C VAL A 65 6.43 30.39 -18.34
N LEU A 66 5.11 30.47 -18.52
CA LEU A 66 4.37 29.58 -19.41
C LEU A 66 4.82 29.73 -20.87
N ALA A 67 5.08 30.97 -21.32
CA ALA A 67 5.57 31.22 -22.68
C ALA A 67 6.95 30.61 -22.93
N ILE A 68 7.86 30.72 -21.97
CA ILE A 68 9.21 30.13 -22.05
C ILE A 68 9.13 28.61 -22.19
N VAL A 69 8.33 27.95 -21.32
CA VAL A 69 8.19 26.50 -21.35
C VAL A 69 7.57 26.01 -22.66
N LYS A 70 6.58 26.73 -23.21
CA LYS A 70 5.93 26.39 -24.49
C LYS A 70 6.84 26.56 -25.70
N GLN A 71 7.74 27.54 -25.67
CA GLN A 71 8.66 27.82 -26.77
C GLN A 71 9.70 26.70 -26.93
N PHE A 72 10.00 25.98 -25.86
CA PHE A 72 11.05 24.97 -25.87
C PHE A 72 10.53 23.58 -26.26
N GLU A 73 11.06 23.02 -27.36
CA GLU A 73 10.68 21.70 -27.86
C GLU A 73 11.38 20.58 -27.07
N ILE A 74 10.60 19.79 -26.32
CA ILE A 74 11.12 18.73 -25.44
C ILE A 74 11.89 17.65 -26.22
N GLY A 75 11.48 17.38 -27.47
CA GLY A 75 12.15 16.41 -28.35
C GLY A 75 13.59 16.78 -28.72
N THR A 76 13.94 18.07 -28.66
CA THR A 76 15.30 18.56 -28.93
C THR A 76 16.26 18.17 -27.82
N ILE A 77 15.78 18.05 -26.57
CA ILE A 77 16.61 17.66 -25.42
C ILE A 77 17.22 16.27 -25.61
N LYS A 78 16.39 15.30 -26.01
CA LYS A 78 16.82 13.93 -26.27
C LYS A 78 17.91 13.88 -27.36
N LYS A 79 17.79 14.70 -28.40
CA LYS A 79 18.74 14.77 -29.52
C LYS A 79 20.08 15.41 -29.13
N GLU A 80 20.05 16.45 -28.29
CA GLU A 80 21.23 17.26 -27.99
C GLU A 80 21.98 16.83 -26.73
N SER A 81 21.25 16.42 -25.69
CA SER A 81 21.80 16.22 -24.35
C SER A 81 21.61 14.81 -23.81
N GLY A 82 20.72 14.01 -24.42
CA GLY A 82 20.42 12.64 -23.99
C GLY A 82 19.12 12.51 -23.20
N ARG A 83 18.80 11.29 -22.81
CA ARG A 83 17.52 10.93 -22.18
C ARG A 83 17.41 11.41 -20.73
N ASP A 84 18.48 11.30 -19.95
CA ASP A 84 18.50 11.73 -18.55
C ASP A 84 18.11 13.20 -18.40
N PHE A 85 18.66 14.06 -19.26
CA PHE A 85 18.32 15.49 -19.30
C PHE A 85 16.86 15.73 -19.73
N GLN A 86 16.27 14.85 -20.55
CA GLN A 86 14.85 14.94 -20.91
C GLN A 86 13.97 14.62 -19.71
N LEU A 87 14.30 13.59 -18.93
CA LEU A 87 13.61 13.24 -17.69
C LEU A 87 13.79 14.33 -16.61
N GLU A 88 15.01 14.85 -16.45
CA GLU A 88 15.31 15.98 -15.54
C GLU A 88 14.45 17.20 -15.88
N TYR A 89 14.36 17.55 -17.17
CA TYR A 89 13.51 18.64 -17.63
C TYR A 89 12.03 18.42 -17.28
N LEU A 90 11.52 17.20 -17.50
CA LEU A 90 10.14 16.85 -17.19
C LEU A 90 9.86 16.89 -15.67
N GLU A 91 10.80 16.48 -14.82
CA GLU A 91 10.70 16.64 -13.36
C GLU A 91 10.64 18.12 -12.94
N ILE A 92 11.43 19.00 -13.57
CA ILE A 92 11.34 20.45 -13.33
C ILE A 92 9.94 20.97 -13.67
N LEU A 93 9.32 20.47 -14.75
CA LEU A 93 7.94 20.84 -15.08
C LEU A 93 6.94 20.39 -14.02
N VAL A 94 7.16 19.26 -13.34
CA VAL A 94 6.33 18.84 -12.20
C VAL A 94 6.45 19.84 -11.04
N TYR A 95 7.66 20.34 -10.76
CA TYR A 95 7.83 21.39 -9.74
C TYR A 95 7.08 22.66 -10.12
N LEU A 96 7.17 23.08 -11.38
CA LEU A 96 6.39 24.23 -11.87
C LEU A 96 4.88 23.98 -11.74
N ALA A 97 4.40 22.79 -12.08
CA ALA A 97 3.00 22.41 -11.90
C ALA A 97 2.56 22.50 -10.43
N ARG A 98 3.41 22.09 -9.49
CA ARG A 98 3.14 22.21 -8.04
C ARG A 98 3.00 23.65 -7.59
N VAL A 99 3.85 24.56 -8.08
CA VAL A 99 3.79 25.98 -7.72
C VAL A 99 2.60 26.68 -8.36
N LEU A 100 2.40 26.44 -9.65
CA LEU A 100 1.44 27.17 -10.49
C LEU A 100 0.01 26.63 -10.37
N GLY A 101 -0.17 25.40 -9.90
CA GLY A 101 -1.49 24.77 -9.77
C GLY A 101 -2.26 24.81 -11.09
N ALA A 102 -3.53 25.25 -11.04
CA ALA A 102 -4.41 25.36 -12.21
C ALA A 102 -3.86 26.26 -13.33
N ASN A 103 -2.97 27.21 -13.01
CA ASN A 103 -2.33 28.03 -14.05
C ASN A 103 -1.37 27.25 -14.95
N PHE A 104 -0.98 26.02 -14.57
CA PHE A 104 -0.13 25.15 -15.38
C PHE A 104 -0.89 24.41 -16.49
N SER A 105 -2.23 24.37 -16.44
CA SER A 105 -3.10 23.67 -17.40
C SER A 105 -2.71 23.89 -18.89
N PRO A 106 -2.33 25.11 -19.35
CA PRO A 106 -1.94 25.33 -20.73
C PRO A 106 -0.66 24.61 -21.20
N ILE A 107 0.14 24.03 -20.30
CA ILE A 107 1.39 23.30 -20.60
C ILE A 107 1.13 21.80 -20.76
N ILE A 108 0.02 21.27 -20.23
CA ILE A 108 -0.29 19.84 -20.25
C ILE A 108 -0.24 19.25 -21.67
N PRO A 109 -0.84 19.88 -22.72
CA PRO A 109 -0.78 19.34 -24.08
C PRO A 109 0.63 19.32 -24.68
N HIS A 110 1.56 20.12 -24.15
CA HIS A 110 2.95 20.21 -24.62
C HIS A 110 3.83 19.08 -24.09
N LEU A 111 3.58 18.64 -22.85
CA LEU A 111 4.42 17.65 -22.17
C LEU A 111 3.90 16.20 -22.33
N LEU A 112 2.57 16.02 -22.38
CA LEU A 112 1.98 14.68 -22.38
C LEU A 112 2.36 13.80 -23.57
N PRO A 113 2.49 14.30 -24.81
CA PRO A 113 2.91 13.46 -25.94
C PRO A 113 4.27 12.80 -25.69
N THR A 114 5.24 13.54 -25.12
CA THR A 114 6.55 12.98 -24.77
C THR A 114 6.45 11.96 -23.64
N LEU A 115 5.65 12.24 -22.61
CA LEU A 115 5.44 11.26 -21.54
C LEU A 115 4.80 9.98 -22.07
N PHE A 116 3.79 10.09 -22.94
CA PHE A 116 3.14 8.93 -23.55
C PHE A 116 4.11 8.12 -24.43
N GLU A 117 5.01 8.79 -25.18
CA GLU A 117 6.09 8.10 -25.90
C GLU A 117 6.98 7.31 -24.93
N LEU A 118 7.46 7.96 -23.86
CA LEU A 118 8.38 7.33 -22.90
C LEU A 118 7.72 6.16 -22.15
N THR A 119 6.44 6.27 -21.81
CA THR A 119 5.69 5.22 -21.11
C THR A 119 5.20 4.09 -22.01
N SER A 120 5.21 4.29 -23.33
CA SER A 120 4.68 3.31 -24.31
C SER A 120 5.74 2.73 -25.24
N ALA A 121 6.97 3.24 -25.19
CA ALA A 121 8.06 2.76 -26.03
C ALA A 121 8.21 1.23 -25.91
N PRO A 122 8.44 0.50 -27.02
CA PRO A 122 8.71 -0.92 -26.91
C PRO A 122 9.98 -1.13 -26.09
N LEU A 123 9.93 -2.09 -25.16
CA LEU A 123 11.13 -2.61 -24.56
C LEU A 123 11.61 -3.71 -25.52
N ASP A 124 12.57 -3.40 -26.37
CA ASP A 124 13.05 -4.27 -27.47
C ASP A 124 13.80 -5.54 -26.98
N ASN A 125 13.61 -5.96 -25.72
CA ASN A 125 14.34 -7.06 -25.10
C ASN A 125 13.37 -8.17 -24.63
N PRO A 126 13.49 -9.41 -25.15
CA PRO A 126 12.65 -10.54 -24.71
C PRO A 126 12.82 -10.93 -23.24
N LEU A 127 13.86 -10.43 -22.56
CA LEU A 127 14.14 -10.72 -21.15
C LEU A 127 13.26 -9.95 -20.15
N VAL A 128 12.53 -8.90 -20.57
CA VAL A 128 11.66 -8.07 -19.69
C VAL A 128 10.56 -8.88 -19.01
N ASN A 129 10.19 -10.00 -19.64
CA ASN A 129 9.12 -10.88 -19.18
C ASN A 129 9.65 -12.23 -18.69
N SER A 130 10.97 -12.34 -18.54
CA SER A 130 11.62 -13.58 -18.09
C SER A 130 11.84 -13.52 -16.58
N PRO A 131 11.54 -14.60 -15.83
CA PRO A 131 11.91 -14.70 -14.43
C PRO A 131 13.41 -14.46 -14.23
N TRP A 132 13.81 -13.85 -13.10
CA TRP A 132 15.23 -13.61 -12.81
C TRP A 132 16.04 -14.91 -12.82
N ALA A 133 15.48 -16.02 -12.31
CA ALA A 133 16.09 -17.35 -12.39
C ALA A 133 16.45 -17.80 -13.83
N VAL A 134 15.62 -17.45 -14.81
CA VAL A 134 15.89 -17.72 -16.24
C VAL A 134 17.01 -16.81 -16.77
N ILE A 135 17.12 -15.59 -16.24
CA ILE A 135 18.19 -14.64 -16.57
C ILE A 135 19.53 -15.11 -15.96
N GLU A 136 19.48 -15.70 -14.76
CA GLU A 136 20.62 -16.21 -13.99
C GLU A 136 21.21 -17.50 -14.59
N ASP A 137 20.39 -18.44 -15.04
CA ASP A 137 20.83 -19.64 -15.78
C ASP A 137 21.54 -19.33 -17.11
N LEU A 138 21.29 -18.14 -17.69
CA LEU A 138 21.86 -17.69 -18.96
C LEU A 138 23.19 -16.93 -18.82
N THR A 139 23.75 -16.81 -17.61
CA THR A 139 24.91 -15.95 -17.24
C THR A 139 26.28 -16.37 -17.81
N GLY A 140 26.37 -17.44 -18.61
CA GLY A 140 27.65 -17.96 -19.15
C GLY A 140 28.27 -17.24 -20.37
N SER A 141 27.70 -16.12 -20.87
CA SER A 141 28.12 -15.49 -22.15
C SER A 141 28.59 -14.02 -22.02
N SER A 142 29.66 -13.66 -22.73
CA SER A 142 30.35 -12.35 -22.65
C SER A 142 29.59 -11.15 -23.25
N THR A 143 28.45 -11.39 -23.92
CA THR A 143 27.57 -10.34 -24.46
C THR A 143 26.44 -9.93 -23.50
N MET A 144 26.22 -10.65 -22.39
CA MET A 144 25.09 -10.49 -21.48
C MET A 144 25.14 -9.27 -20.53
N PRO A 145 26.28 -8.87 -19.93
CA PRO A 145 26.30 -7.74 -18.99
C PRO A 145 25.82 -6.43 -19.62
N ARG A 146 26.03 -6.26 -20.93
CA ARG A 146 25.56 -5.11 -21.71
C ARG A 146 24.06 -5.16 -22.01
N LEU A 147 23.49 -6.35 -22.17
CA LEU A 147 22.05 -6.54 -22.42
C LEU A 147 21.24 -6.40 -21.12
N LEU A 148 21.76 -6.88 -19.98
CA LEU A 148 21.17 -6.66 -18.65
C LEU A 148 21.23 -5.19 -18.20
N SER A 149 22.37 -4.49 -18.41
CA SER A 149 22.47 -3.07 -18.08
C SER A 149 21.52 -2.22 -18.92
N ALA A 150 21.51 -2.41 -20.26
CA ALA A 150 20.58 -1.71 -21.13
C ALA A 150 19.09 -2.02 -20.83
N HIS A 151 18.80 -3.20 -20.30
CA HIS A 151 17.47 -3.58 -19.81
C HIS A 151 17.08 -2.79 -18.56
N THR A 152 17.97 -2.77 -17.56
CA THR A 152 17.76 -2.07 -16.29
C THR A 152 17.55 -0.57 -16.54
N ASP A 153 18.35 0.04 -17.42
CA ASP A 153 18.22 1.45 -17.80
C ASP A 153 16.87 1.75 -18.46
N ALA A 154 16.38 0.88 -19.35
CA ALA A 154 15.11 1.09 -20.06
C ALA A 154 13.89 0.93 -19.14
N VAL A 155 13.96 0.02 -18.17
CA VAL A 155 12.93 -0.15 -17.13
C VAL A 155 12.98 1.03 -16.16
N GLU A 156 14.16 1.49 -15.74
CA GLU A 156 14.32 2.66 -14.87
C GLU A 156 13.77 3.93 -15.53
N ASP A 157 14.07 4.16 -16.81
CA ASP A 157 13.47 5.23 -17.62
C ASP A 157 11.94 5.16 -17.62
N ARG A 158 11.40 3.94 -17.76
CA ARG A 158 9.95 3.70 -17.77
C ARG A 158 9.33 4.06 -16.43
N VAL A 159 9.93 3.60 -15.33
CA VAL A 159 9.51 3.92 -13.96
C VAL A 159 9.56 5.42 -13.73
N ASN A 160 10.64 6.10 -14.13
CA ASN A 160 10.79 7.54 -14.00
C ASN A 160 9.71 8.30 -14.78
N ALA A 161 9.44 7.91 -16.03
CA ALA A 161 8.38 8.52 -16.83
C ALA A 161 6.98 8.31 -16.22
N LEU A 162 6.66 7.09 -15.77
CA LEU A 162 5.40 6.78 -15.07
C LEU A 162 5.28 7.57 -13.76
N SER A 163 6.38 7.72 -13.01
CA SER A 163 6.44 8.50 -11.77
C SER A 163 6.14 9.99 -12.02
N ILE A 164 6.69 10.56 -13.10
CA ILE A 164 6.39 11.94 -13.51
C ILE A 164 4.90 12.10 -13.83
N VAL A 165 4.34 11.20 -14.66
CA VAL A 165 2.90 11.18 -14.98
C VAL A 165 2.07 11.11 -13.70
N ASN A 166 2.44 10.22 -12.79
CA ASN A 166 1.75 10.01 -11.52
C ASN A 166 1.75 11.27 -10.64
N LYS A 167 2.88 11.98 -10.55
CA LYS A 167 2.97 13.27 -9.87
C LYS A 167 2.08 14.33 -10.52
N LEU A 168 2.01 14.40 -11.85
CA LEU A 168 1.15 15.34 -12.56
C LEU A 168 -0.34 15.07 -12.30
N PHE A 169 -0.79 13.82 -12.41
CA PHE A 169 -2.18 13.44 -12.07
C PHE A 169 -2.52 13.77 -10.60
N LYS A 170 -1.60 13.50 -9.67
CA LYS A 170 -1.79 13.83 -8.25
C LYS A 170 -1.96 15.34 -8.01
N LEU A 171 -1.18 16.16 -8.71
CA LEU A 171 -1.14 17.62 -8.52
C LEU A 171 -2.28 18.34 -9.24
N LEU A 172 -2.52 18.00 -10.51
CA LEU A 172 -3.38 18.77 -11.41
C LEU A 172 -4.83 18.25 -11.46
N LYS A 173 -5.08 17.02 -11.01
CA LYS A 173 -6.42 16.42 -10.83
C LYS A 173 -7.33 16.68 -12.04
N GLY A 174 -8.32 17.57 -11.91
CA GLY A 174 -9.33 17.81 -12.93
C GLY A 174 -8.77 18.38 -14.25
N ASP A 175 -7.63 19.07 -14.23
CA ASP A 175 -6.97 19.51 -15.46
C ASP A 175 -6.45 18.32 -16.30
N MET A 176 -6.24 17.16 -15.67
CA MET A 176 -5.79 15.94 -16.33
C MET A 176 -6.94 15.07 -16.82
N LEU A 177 -8.19 15.43 -16.52
CA LEU A 177 -9.40 14.68 -16.90
C LEU A 177 -9.43 14.28 -18.39
N PRO A 178 -9.10 15.16 -19.37
CA PRO A 178 -9.13 14.80 -20.79
C PRO A 178 -8.15 13.69 -21.20
N HIS A 179 -7.18 13.39 -20.35
CA HIS A 179 -6.08 12.47 -20.63
C HIS A 179 -6.18 11.15 -19.86
N VAL A 180 -7.21 11.00 -19.02
CA VAL A 180 -7.37 9.85 -18.15
C VAL A 180 -7.50 8.55 -18.96
N GLU A 181 -8.34 8.51 -20.00
CA GLU A 181 -8.58 7.27 -20.76
C GLU A 181 -7.33 6.82 -21.54
N ALA A 182 -6.65 7.74 -22.22
CA ALA A 182 -5.41 7.42 -22.93
C ALA A 182 -4.33 6.92 -21.95
N MET A 183 -4.20 7.55 -20.80
CA MET A 183 -3.22 7.13 -19.80
C MET A 183 -3.64 5.81 -19.11
N LEU A 184 -4.93 5.54 -18.95
CA LEU A 184 -5.42 4.28 -18.42
C LEU A 184 -4.96 3.11 -19.30
N ASP A 185 -5.15 3.20 -20.62
CA ASP A 185 -4.76 2.13 -21.54
C ASP A 185 -3.25 1.86 -21.49
N ILE A 186 -2.45 2.92 -21.45
CA ILE A 186 -0.99 2.81 -21.29
C ILE A 186 -0.63 2.19 -19.93
N THR A 187 -1.30 2.58 -18.85
CA THR A 187 -1.04 2.06 -17.50
C THR A 187 -1.40 0.59 -17.41
N ILE A 188 -2.55 0.19 -17.96
CA ILE A 188 -2.96 -1.23 -18.04
C ILE A 188 -1.90 -2.02 -18.79
N LYS A 189 -1.45 -1.54 -19.96
CA LYS A 189 -0.42 -2.22 -20.74
C LYS A 189 0.87 -2.46 -19.94
N ASN A 190 1.39 -1.41 -19.31
CA ASN A 190 2.61 -1.53 -18.48
C ASN A 190 2.39 -2.49 -17.30
N PHE A 191 1.24 -2.41 -16.65
CA PHE A 191 0.89 -3.27 -15.52
C PHE A 191 0.75 -4.75 -15.94
N THR A 192 0.21 -5.05 -17.13
CA THR A 192 0.00 -6.43 -17.57
C THR A 192 1.20 -7.04 -18.29
N GLU A 193 2.05 -6.23 -18.93
CA GLU A 193 3.12 -6.71 -19.80
C GLU A 193 4.52 -6.62 -19.18
N ILE A 194 4.75 -5.85 -18.10
CA ILE A 194 6.10 -5.65 -17.53
C ILE A 194 6.12 -6.16 -16.08
N PHE A 195 7.00 -7.12 -15.79
CA PHE A 195 7.03 -7.86 -14.53
C PHE A 195 8.07 -7.32 -13.54
N ASP A 196 8.30 -6.01 -13.57
CA ASP A 196 9.21 -5.30 -12.67
C ASP A 196 8.43 -4.68 -11.51
N GLU A 197 8.84 -4.95 -10.27
CA GLU A 197 8.16 -4.48 -9.05
C GLU A 197 7.99 -2.96 -9.03
N SER A 198 9.00 -2.20 -9.44
CA SER A 198 8.95 -0.73 -9.45
C SER A 198 7.93 -0.20 -10.48
N VAL A 199 7.82 -0.85 -11.64
CA VAL A 199 6.77 -0.54 -12.63
C VAL A 199 5.40 -0.85 -12.06
N GLN A 200 5.24 -2.02 -11.42
CA GLN A 200 3.97 -2.46 -10.84
C GLN A 200 3.45 -1.48 -9.78
N LEU A 201 4.27 -1.17 -8.76
CA LEU A 201 3.93 -0.25 -7.68
C LEU A 201 3.61 1.15 -8.21
N THR A 202 4.34 1.61 -9.24
CA THR A 202 4.08 2.90 -9.88
C THR A 202 2.73 2.90 -10.61
N CYS A 203 2.40 1.83 -11.32
CA CYS A 203 1.10 1.64 -11.98
C CYS A 203 -0.06 1.61 -10.97
N LEU A 204 0.08 0.89 -9.85
CA LEU A 204 -0.93 0.87 -8.77
C LEU A 204 -1.22 2.28 -8.24
N GLN A 205 -0.18 3.07 -8.01
CA GLN A 205 -0.35 4.45 -7.57
C GLN A 205 -0.98 5.33 -8.65
N LEU A 206 -0.66 5.09 -9.93
CA LEU A 206 -1.22 5.82 -11.06
C LEU A 206 -2.70 5.49 -11.24
N PHE A 207 -3.14 4.24 -11.15
CA PHE A 207 -4.56 3.86 -11.17
C PHE A 207 -5.39 4.67 -10.17
N ALA A 208 -4.93 4.77 -8.92
CA ALA A 208 -5.60 5.58 -7.90
C ALA A 208 -5.65 7.07 -8.25
N ASN A 209 -4.60 7.64 -8.87
CA ASN A 209 -4.59 9.05 -9.25
C ASN A 209 -5.37 9.34 -10.54
N LEU A 210 -5.50 8.36 -11.45
CA LEU A 210 -6.42 8.39 -12.57
C LEU A 210 -7.86 8.44 -12.07
N LEU A 211 -8.22 7.59 -11.10
CA LEU A 211 -9.56 7.60 -10.48
C LEU A 211 -9.86 8.93 -9.78
N LYS A 212 -8.90 9.51 -9.04
CA LYS A 212 -9.07 10.85 -8.42
C LYS A 212 -9.33 11.95 -9.45
N SER A 213 -8.72 11.84 -10.62
CA SER A 213 -8.93 12.81 -11.71
C SER A 213 -10.26 12.54 -12.42
N ALA A 214 -10.65 11.28 -12.58
CA ALA A 214 -11.96 10.91 -13.10
C ALA A 214 -13.11 11.35 -12.18
N GLU A 215 -12.93 11.34 -10.85
CA GLU A 215 -13.91 11.82 -9.87
C GLU A 215 -14.23 13.32 -9.98
N THR A 216 -13.42 14.10 -10.70
CA THR A 216 -13.77 15.50 -10.99
C THR A 216 -14.76 15.62 -12.16
N SER A 217 -15.04 14.53 -12.87
CA SER A 217 -16.07 14.47 -13.91
C SER A 217 -17.46 14.53 -13.28
N GLN A 218 -18.41 15.14 -13.98
CA GLN A 218 -19.84 15.12 -13.60
C GLN A 218 -20.56 13.83 -14.04
N THR A 219 -19.82 12.86 -14.59
CA THR A 219 -20.36 11.59 -15.12
C THR A 219 -19.79 10.41 -14.33
N ASP A 220 -20.35 9.21 -14.54
CA ASP A 220 -19.87 7.96 -13.94
C ASP A 220 -18.55 7.44 -14.55
N LEU A 221 -17.67 8.35 -14.99
CA LEU A 221 -16.40 7.99 -15.62
C LEU A 221 -15.49 7.23 -14.65
N SER A 222 -15.41 7.67 -13.39
CA SER A 222 -14.59 7.01 -12.36
C SER A 222 -15.01 5.56 -12.13
N VAL A 223 -16.32 5.29 -12.09
CA VAL A 223 -16.87 3.93 -11.95
C VAL A 223 -16.55 3.07 -13.16
N ARG A 224 -16.75 3.57 -14.40
CA ARG A 224 -16.41 2.80 -15.62
C ARG A 224 -14.91 2.49 -15.71
N ILE A 225 -14.06 3.43 -15.35
CA ILE A 225 -12.61 3.23 -15.31
C ILE A 225 -12.26 2.20 -14.24
N TRP A 226 -12.88 2.31 -13.07
CA TRP A 226 -12.67 1.37 -11.98
C TRP A 226 -13.03 -0.06 -12.39
N GLU A 227 -14.17 -0.29 -13.04
CA GLU A 227 -14.55 -1.62 -13.52
C GLU A 227 -13.50 -2.21 -14.47
N LYS A 228 -12.90 -1.41 -15.35
CA LYS A 228 -11.80 -1.86 -16.23
C LYS A 228 -10.57 -2.26 -15.40
N ILE A 229 -10.14 -1.42 -14.45
CA ILE A 229 -8.98 -1.67 -13.60
C ILE A 229 -9.21 -2.94 -12.76
N PHE A 230 -10.38 -3.06 -12.13
CA PHE A 230 -10.75 -4.18 -11.29
C PHE A 230 -10.76 -5.50 -12.06
N ASN A 231 -11.24 -5.50 -13.30
CA ASN A 231 -11.20 -6.70 -14.15
C ASN A 231 -9.75 -7.12 -14.47
N VAL A 232 -8.85 -6.16 -14.70
CA VAL A 232 -7.42 -6.45 -14.89
C VAL A 232 -6.83 -7.09 -13.63
N PHE A 233 -7.11 -6.53 -12.45
CA PHE A 233 -6.73 -7.10 -11.15
C PHE A 233 -7.21 -8.54 -10.98
N CYS A 234 -8.52 -8.78 -11.17
CA CYS A 234 -9.09 -10.11 -11.02
C CYS A 234 -8.46 -11.13 -11.97
N ASN A 235 -8.23 -10.74 -13.23
CA ASN A 235 -7.64 -11.63 -14.22
C ASN A 235 -6.21 -12.03 -13.86
N ARG A 236 -5.43 -11.19 -13.17
CA ARG A 236 -4.06 -11.56 -12.75
C ARG A 236 -4.07 -12.68 -11.73
N VAL A 237 -4.91 -12.59 -10.70
CA VAL A 237 -5.03 -13.62 -9.66
C VAL A 237 -5.58 -14.93 -10.25
N LEU A 238 -6.57 -14.84 -11.14
CA LEU A 238 -7.23 -16.01 -11.72
C LEU A 238 -6.40 -16.74 -12.78
N ASN A 239 -5.58 -16.02 -13.56
CA ASN A 239 -4.76 -16.64 -14.61
C ASN A 239 -3.48 -17.28 -14.07
N HIS A 240 -3.15 -17.08 -12.79
CA HIS A 240 -2.03 -17.71 -12.11
C HIS A 240 -0.70 -17.57 -12.87
N ASN A 241 -0.21 -16.33 -13.01
CA ASN A 241 1.15 -16.12 -13.51
C ASN A 241 2.11 -16.03 -12.32
N PRO A 242 3.11 -16.93 -12.20
CA PRO A 242 4.05 -16.94 -11.07
C PRO A 242 4.95 -15.69 -11.02
N LEU A 243 5.02 -14.90 -12.08
CA LEU A 243 5.76 -13.63 -12.11
C LEU A 243 5.00 -12.46 -11.49
N PHE A 244 3.77 -12.67 -11.03
CA PHE A 244 2.95 -11.63 -10.44
C PHE A 244 2.72 -11.89 -8.97
N GLU A 245 3.15 -10.96 -8.14
CA GLU A 245 2.85 -10.97 -6.71
C GLU A 245 1.35 -10.70 -6.49
N PRO A 246 0.59 -11.61 -5.86
CA PRO A 246 -0.84 -11.45 -5.63
C PRO A 246 -1.17 -10.27 -4.71
N GLU A 247 -0.31 -10.01 -3.72
CA GLU A 247 -0.40 -8.90 -2.77
C GLU A 247 -0.69 -7.56 -3.44
N GLN A 248 0.01 -7.26 -4.54
CA GLN A 248 -0.09 -6.01 -5.30
C GLN A 248 -1.48 -5.82 -5.89
N THR A 249 -2.18 -6.92 -6.19
CA THR A 249 -3.55 -6.89 -6.69
C THR A 249 -4.51 -6.48 -5.58
N PHE A 250 -4.41 -7.10 -4.40
CA PHE A 250 -5.29 -6.80 -3.27
C PHE A 250 -5.05 -5.38 -2.74
N GLU A 251 -3.79 -4.95 -2.61
CA GLU A 251 -3.43 -3.57 -2.28
C GLU A 251 -3.96 -2.58 -3.33
N GLY A 252 -3.82 -2.93 -4.62
CA GLY A 252 -4.32 -2.14 -5.73
C GLY A 252 -5.83 -1.92 -5.65
N ILE A 253 -6.59 -2.98 -5.34
CA ILE A 253 -8.04 -2.91 -5.13
C ILE A 253 -8.35 -2.00 -3.94
N GLU A 254 -7.75 -2.25 -2.79
CA GLU A 254 -8.00 -1.46 -1.58
C GLU A 254 -7.69 0.02 -1.79
N LYS A 255 -6.57 0.33 -2.45
CA LYS A 255 -6.13 1.69 -2.77
C LYS A 255 -7.09 2.42 -3.71
N CYS A 256 -7.62 1.72 -4.72
CA CYS A 256 -8.63 2.27 -5.62
C CYS A 256 -9.97 2.47 -4.90
N LEU A 257 -10.38 1.52 -4.07
CA LEU A 257 -11.58 1.64 -3.25
C LEU A 257 -11.47 2.79 -2.23
N LYS A 258 -10.31 3.05 -1.63
CA LYS A 258 -10.06 4.22 -0.78
C LYS A 258 -10.30 5.55 -1.50
N VAL A 259 -10.12 5.60 -2.82
CA VAL A 259 -10.44 6.79 -3.64
C VAL A 259 -11.94 6.92 -3.88
N LEU A 260 -12.61 5.81 -4.24
CA LEU A 260 -14.02 5.83 -4.66
C LEU A 260 -15.00 5.72 -3.49
N SER A 261 -14.53 5.24 -2.34
CA SER A 261 -15.36 4.87 -1.20
C SER A 261 -16.53 3.98 -1.63
N PHE A 262 -17.75 4.26 -1.16
CA PHE A 262 -18.97 3.53 -1.54
C PHE A 262 -19.26 3.47 -3.05
N LYS A 263 -18.82 4.44 -3.85
CA LYS A 263 -19.10 4.45 -5.30
C LYS A 263 -18.38 3.32 -6.04
N GLY A 264 -17.26 2.85 -5.50
CA GLY A 264 -16.46 1.76 -6.08
C GLY A 264 -16.98 0.37 -5.69
N ILE A 265 -18.03 0.29 -4.87
CA ILE A 265 -18.52 -0.95 -4.29
C ILE A 265 -19.89 -1.28 -4.88
N ASN A 266 -20.00 -2.46 -5.48
CA ASN A 266 -21.27 -3.06 -5.88
C ASN A 266 -21.22 -4.58 -5.71
N ASP A 267 -22.38 -5.22 -5.70
CA ASP A 267 -22.51 -6.66 -5.41
C ASP A 267 -21.69 -7.54 -6.36
N GLN A 268 -21.61 -7.19 -7.66
CA GLN A 268 -20.84 -7.95 -8.64
C GLN A 268 -19.34 -7.91 -8.33
N LEU A 269 -18.82 -6.73 -7.99
CA LEU A 269 -17.42 -6.55 -7.60
C LEU A 269 -17.12 -7.26 -6.26
N LEU A 270 -18.05 -7.24 -5.31
CA LEU A 270 -17.91 -7.95 -4.04
C LEU A 270 -17.83 -9.46 -4.24
N VAL A 271 -18.74 -10.05 -5.04
CA VAL A 271 -18.69 -11.48 -5.39
C VAL A 271 -17.36 -11.84 -6.03
N LYS A 272 -16.89 -11.03 -6.99
CA LYS A 272 -15.61 -11.29 -7.67
C LYS A 272 -14.42 -11.13 -6.72
N THR A 273 -14.49 -10.19 -5.78
CA THR A 273 -13.47 -10.02 -4.73
C THR A 273 -13.38 -11.26 -3.85
N MET A 274 -14.53 -11.85 -3.47
CA MET A 274 -14.56 -13.09 -2.69
C MET A 274 -13.98 -14.27 -3.48
N GLU A 275 -14.28 -14.35 -4.78
CA GLU A 275 -13.71 -15.38 -5.67
C GLU A 275 -12.19 -15.32 -5.72
N ILE A 276 -11.60 -14.14 -5.92
CA ILE A 276 -10.13 -14.01 -5.99
C ILE A 276 -9.47 -14.21 -4.62
N MET A 277 -10.10 -13.77 -3.52
CA MET A 277 -9.61 -14.04 -2.16
C MET A 277 -9.57 -15.55 -1.89
N LYS A 278 -10.64 -16.26 -2.25
CA LYS A 278 -10.70 -17.72 -2.10
C LYS A 278 -9.58 -18.41 -2.88
N VAL A 279 -9.42 -18.05 -4.15
CA VAL A 279 -8.38 -18.64 -5.02
C VAL A 279 -7.00 -18.44 -4.42
N GLU A 280 -6.71 -17.25 -3.88
CA GLU A 280 -5.42 -16.97 -3.27
C GLU A 280 -5.20 -17.74 -1.97
N ILE A 281 -6.18 -17.73 -1.05
CA ILE A 281 -6.09 -18.46 0.21
C ILE A 281 -5.88 -19.96 -0.05
N ASP A 282 -6.64 -20.54 -0.98
CA ASP A 282 -6.51 -21.95 -1.37
C ASP A 282 -5.12 -22.25 -1.96
N ARG A 283 -4.54 -21.30 -2.69
CA ARG A 283 -3.20 -21.42 -3.26
C ARG A 283 -2.14 -21.36 -2.16
N THR A 284 -2.16 -20.33 -1.32
CA THR A 284 -1.24 -20.18 -0.19
C THR A 284 -1.24 -21.41 0.72
N ILE A 285 -2.40 -22.01 1.00
CA ILE A 285 -2.49 -23.25 1.80
C ILE A 285 -1.85 -24.43 1.06
N LYS A 286 -2.09 -24.57 -0.24
CA LYS A 286 -1.55 -25.67 -1.05
C LYS A 286 -0.05 -25.57 -1.20
N ASP A 287 0.46 -24.39 -1.50
CA ASP A 287 1.88 -24.14 -1.69
C ASP A 287 2.63 -24.51 -0.41
N TYR A 288 2.16 -24.05 0.75
CA TYR A 288 2.71 -24.50 2.03
C TYR A 288 2.66 -26.02 2.23
N GLY A 289 1.53 -26.65 1.85
CA GLY A 289 1.34 -28.10 1.96
C GLY A 289 2.31 -28.90 1.09
N SER A 290 2.47 -28.53 -0.19
CA SER A 290 3.44 -29.16 -1.10
C SER A 290 4.86 -29.00 -0.60
N THR A 291 5.17 -27.83 -0.05
CA THR A 291 6.51 -27.48 0.39
C THR A 291 6.92 -28.16 1.71
N ILE A 292 5.97 -28.54 2.57
CA ILE A 292 6.25 -29.45 3.69
C ILE A 292 6.50 -30.88 3.19
N LEU A 293 5.73 -31.34 2.19
CA LEU A 293 5.85 -32.72 1.69
C LEU A 293 7.20 -32.95 1.02
N SER A 294 7.74 -31.98 0.28
CA SER A 294 9.09 -32.06 -0.29
C SER A 294 10.18 -32.19 0.78
N LYS A 295 9.96 -31.69 2.00
CA LYS A 295 10.90 -31.78 3.12
C LYS A 295 10.84 -33.09 3.94
N THR A 296 9.99 -34.05 3.59
CA THR A 296 9.94 -35.36 4.28
C THR A 296 11.08 -36.31 3.82
N PRO A 297 11.51 -37.28 4.64
CA PRO A 297 12.92 -37.53 5.02
C PRO A 297 13.80 -38.29 4.01
N GLU A 298 13.76 -37.97 2.71
CA GLU A 298 14.80 -38.43 1.77
C GLU A 298 15.89 -37.36 1.52
N GLU A 299 15.69 -36.11 1.96
CA GLU A 299 16.62 -34.99 1.79
C GLU A 299 16.99 -34.34 3.13
N GLU A 300 17.71 -35.07 4.00
CA GLU A 300 18.34 -34.53 5.23
C GLU A 300 19.52 -33.57 4.93
N THR A 301 19.65 -33.03 3.72
CA THR A 301 20.82 -32.27 3.27
C THR A 301 20.53 -30.84 2.83
N ILE A 302 19.33 -30.30 3.05
CA ILE A 302 19.08 -28.86 2.79
C ILE A 302 19.62 -28.04 3.97
N THR A 303 20.79 -27.44 3.76
CA THR A 303 21.42 -26.48 4.65
C THR A 303 20.94 -25.06 4.34
N PRO A 304 21.04 -24.11 5.29
CA PRO A 304 20.69 -22.70 5.03
C PRO A 304 21.51 -22.02 3.91
N ASP A 305 22.57 -22.67 3.42
CA ASP A 305 23.40 -22.20 2.31
C ASP A 305 22.96 -22.80 0.95
N ASP A 306 21.92 -23.64 0.91
CA ASP A 306 21.38 -24.22 -0.33
C ASP A 306 20.29 -23.33 -0.93
N ASP A 307 20.31 -23.15 -2.26
CA ASP A 307 19.36 -22.32 -3.01
C ASP A 307 17.89 -22.75 -2.76
N ASP A 308 17.65 -24.06 -2.58
CA ASP A 308 16.32 -24.62 -2.26
C ASP A 308 15.76 -24.14 -0.89
N TYR A 309 16.62 -23.70 0.03
CA TYR A 309 16.20 -23.08 1.30
C TYR A 309 15.80 -21.62 1.13
N SER A 310 16.46 -20.89 0.22
CA SER A 310 16.12 -19.49 -0.09
C SER A 310 14.76 -19.41 -0.78
N ASP A 311 14.53 -20.24 -1.82
CA ASP A 311 13.26 -20.29 -2.54
C ASP A 311 12.10 -20.63 -1.60
N PHE A 312 12.35 -21.48 -0.60
CA PHE A 312 11.39 -21.79 0.45
C PHE A 312 10.99 -20.57 1.29
N GLU A 313 11.96 -19.78 1.75
CA GLU A 313 11.66 -18.59 2.56
C GLU A 313 10.90 -17.54 1.74
N ASP A 314 11.26 -17.38 0.47
CA ASP A 314 10.62 -16.43 -0.45
C ASP A 314 9.15 -16.82 -0.73
N ASP A 315 8.85 -18.09 -0.99
CA ASP A 315 7.48 -18.59 -1.18
C ASP A 315 6.62 -18.37 0.08
N MET A 316 7.21 -18.61 1.26
CA MET A 316 6.55 -18.37 2.53
C MET A 316 6.25 -16.89 2.75
N GLU A 317 7.21 -16.02 2.47
CA GLU A 317 7.05 -14.58 2.64
C GLU A 317 6.01 -14.01 1.66
N SER A 318 6.00 -14.45 0.39
CA SER A 318 5.00 -14.06 -0.60
C SER A 318 3.58 -14.45 -0.17
N GLY A 319 3.42 -15.66 0.39
CA GLY A 319 2.14 -16.10 0.97
C GLY A 319 1.69 -15.23 2.15
N GLU A 320 2.61 -14.85 3.04
CA GLU A 320 2.30 -13.99 4.19
C GLU A 320 1.92 -12.57 3.77
N ARG A 321 2.65 -11.96 2.83
CA ARG A 321 2.32 -10.64 2.28
C ARG A 321 0.96 -10.64 1.58
N SER A 322 0.66 -11.69 0.82
CA SER A 322 -0.64 -11.88 0.18
C SER A 322 -1.79 -11.96 1.19
N LEU A 323 -1.63 -12.75 2.27
CA LEU A 323 -2.62 -12.83 3.35
C LEU A 323 -2.80 -11.50 4.09
N SER A 324 -1.72 -10.75 4.30
CA SER A 324 -1.78 -9.39 4.87
C SER A 324 -2.63 -8.45 4.00
N ALA A 325 -2.36 -8.42 2.69
CA ALA A 325 -3.10 -7.57 1.75
C ALA A 325 -4.58 -7.96 1.65
N ILE A 326 -4.90 -9.26 1.71
CA ILE A 326 -6.28 -9.77 1.78
C ILE A 326 -6.96 -9.28 3.07
N MET A 327 -6.29 -9.38 4.21
CA MET A 327 -6.82 -8.95 5.50
C MET A 327 -7.12 -7.45 5.50
N ASP A 328 -6.23 -6.62 4.97
CA ASP A 328 -6.43 -5.17 4.87
C ASP A 328 -7.61 -4.80 3.96
N LEU A 329 -7.72 -5.45 2.80
CA LEU A 329 -8.87 -5.26 1.91
C LEU A 329 -10.18 -5.72 2.58
N GLN A 330 -10.18 -6.87 3.22
CA GLN A 330 -11.34 -7.41 3.93
C GLN A 330 -11.76 -6.45 5.07
N ARG A 331 -10.80 -5.97 5.85
CA ARG A 331 -11.04 -4.98 6.92
C ARG A 331 -11.61 -3.68 6.38
N TYR A 332 -11.07 -3.19 5.26
CA TYR A 332 -11.59 -2.00 4.58
C TYR A 332 -13.07 -2.20 4.17
N LEU A 333 -13.41 -3.33 3.55
CA LEU A 333 -14.78 -3.63 3.13
C LEU A 333 -15.73 -3.74 4.32
N PHE A 334 -15.33 -4.40 5.40
CA PHE A 334 -16.08 -4.46 6.65
C PHE A 334 -16.31 -3.06 7.24
N LYS A 335 -15.28 -2.22 7.28
CA LYS A 335 -15.39 -0.85 7.80
C LYS A 335 -16.38 0.01 6.99
N GLN A 336 -16.47 -0.20 5.67
CA GLN A 336 -17.41 0.53 4.83
C GLN A 336 -18.84 0.01 4.96
N LEU A 337 -19.02 -1.31 4.93
CA LEU A 337 -20.34 -1.93 4.75
C LEU A 337 -20.96 -2.49 6.04
N GLY A 338 -20.15 -2.73 7.08
CA GLY A 338 -20.54 -3.42 8.30
C GLY A 338 -21.22 -4.76 8.02
N ALA A 339 -22.35 -5.00 8.68
CA ALA A 339 -23.17 -6.20 8.50
C ALA A 339 -23.62 -6.47 7.05
N LYS A 340 -23.70 -5.45 6.18
CA LYS A 340 -24.10 -5.65 4.77
C LYS A 340 -23.06 -6.43 3.96
N PHE A 341 -21.83 -6.53 4.44
CA PHE A 341 -20.79 -7.32 3.79
C PHE A 341 -20.89 -8.82 4.10
N LEU A 342 -21.62 -9.21 5.15
CA LEU A 342 -21.66 -10.59 5.62
C LEU A 342 -22.07 -11.63 4.57
N PRO A 343 -23.10 -11.40 3.73
CA PRO A 343 -23.48 -12.39 2.71
C PRO A 343 -22.38 -12.68 1.68
N PHE A 344 -21.43 -11.74 1.52
CA PHE A 344 -20.26 -11.95 0.66
C PHE A 344 -19.15 -12.64 1.45
N TRP A 345 -18.84 -12.15 2.65
CA TRP A 345 -17.83 -12.72 3.54
C TRP A 345 -18.06 -14.22 3.84
N GLU A 346 -19.32 -14.64 4.02
CA GLU A 346 -19.69 -16.03 4.27
C GLU A 346 -19.21 -17.00 3.19
N GLN A 347 -18.97 -16.53 1.96
CA GLN A 347 -18.48 -17.35 0.85
C GLN A 347 -17.03 -17.80 1.03
N VAL A 348 -16.22 -17.04 1.79
CA VAL A 348 -14.80 -17.33 2.06
C VAL A 348 -14.53 -17.75 3.51
N HIS A 349 -15.58 -17.81 4.34
CA HIS A 349 -15.47 -18.13 5.77
C HIS A 349 -14.73 -19.46 6.02
N ASN A 350 -15.09 -20.51 5.29
CA ASN A 350 -14.47 -21.83 5.45
C ASN A 350 -13.01 -21.85 4.97
N ASP A 351 -12.67 -21.06 3.95
CA ASP A 351 -11.32 -20.97 3.42
C ASP A 351 -10.41 -20.28 4.45
N VAL A 352 -10.90 -19.20 5.06
CA VAL A 352 -10.22 -18.51 6.17
C VAL A 352 -10.15 -19.40 7.42
N PHE A 353 -11.19 -20.19 7.71
CA PHE A 353 -11.12 -21.20 8.77
C PHE A 353 -10.03 -22.24 8.47
N GLY A 354 -9.84 -22.62 7.20
CA GLY A 354 -8.79 -23.54 6.75
C GLY A 354 -7.39 -23.09 7.18
N LEU A 355 -7.08 -21.79 7.09
CA LEU A 355 -5.81 -21.21 7.54
C LEU A 355 -5.52 -21.51 9.03
N SER A 356 -6.55 -21.58 9.88
CA SER A 356 -6.38 -21.91 11.32
C SER A 356 -5.94 -23.36 11.57
N GLN A 357 -6.07 -24.23 10.59
CA GLN A 357 -5.73 -25.66 10.68
C GLN A 357 -4.32 -25.95 10.16
N VAL A 358 -3.65 -24.94 9.59
CA VAL A 358 -2.33 -25.09 9.00
C VAL A 358 -1.23 -25.03 10.07
N LEU A 359 -0.15 -25.79 9.88
CA LEU A 359 1.00 -25.79 10.80
C LEU A 359 1.77 -24.47 10.79
N ASN A 360 1.69 -23.69 9.72
CA ASN A 360 2.30 -22.37 9.64
C ASN A 360 1.66 -21.41 10.67
N PRO A 361 2.45 -20.82 11.59
CA PRO A 361 1.93 -19.90 12.61
C PRO A 361 1.34 -18.61 12.05
N SER A 362 1.94 -18.04 11.02
CA SER A 362 1.47 -16.80 10.39
C SER A 362 0.08 -16.98 9.78
N MET A 363 -0.18 -18.09 9.06
CA MET A 363 -1.50 -18.43 8.53
C MET A 363 -2.54 -18.59 9.65
N ARG A 364 -2.21 -19.29 10.74
CA ARG A 364 -3.10 -19.37 11.90
C ARG A 364 -3.42 -17.99 12.48
N SER A 365 -2.41 -17.11 12.55
CA SER A 365 -2.56 -15.74 13.05
C SER A 365 -3.47 -14.89 12.15
N TYR A 366 -3.25 -14.92 10.83
CA TYR A 366 -4.11 -14.22 9.86
C TYR A 366 -5.56 -14.71 9.90
N SER A 367 -5.79 -16.03 10.07
CA SER A 367 -7.14 -16.57 10.26
C SER A 367 -7.86 -15.89 11.44
N ILE A 368 -7.18 -15.80 12.59
CA ILE A 368 -7.73 -15.20 13.81
C ILE A 368 -8.02 -13.70 13.59
N TYR A 369 -7.09 -12.93 12.99
CA TYR A 369 -7.32 -11.51 12.72
C TYR A 369 -8.43 -11.27 11.69
N MET A 370 -8.53 -12.07 10.64
CA MET A 370 -9.63 -11.94 9.68
C MET A 370 -10.99 -12.21 10.33
N PHE A 371 -11.05 -13.12 11.32
CA PHE A 371 -12.25 -13.29 12.14
C PHE A 371 -12.46 -12.17 13.15
N SER A 372 -11.41 -11.49 13.63
CA SER A 372 -11.59 -10.34 14.54
C SER A 372 -12.39 -9.21 13.91
N ASN A 373 -12.23 -8.99 12.59
CA ASN A 373 -13.00 -8.02 11.82
C ASN A 373 -14.53 -8.26 11.91
N LEU A 374 -14.97 -9.52 12.02
CA LEU A 374 -16.39 -9.86 12.17
C LEU A 374 -16.95 -9.30 13.49
N PHE A 375 -16.21 -9.42 14.59
CA PHE A 375 -16.63 -8.92 15.90
C PHE A 375 -16.58 -7.40 15.99
N GLU A 376 -15.62 -6.75 15.32
CA GLU A 376 -15.50 -5.28 15.31
C GLU A 376 -16.63 -4.62 14.47
N PHE A 377 -16.88 -5.12 13.26
CA PHE A 377 -17.71 -4.41 12.27
C PHE A 377 -19.12 -4.97 12.07
N ALA A 378 -19.42 -6.18 12.58
CA ALA A 378 -20.76 -6.75 12.59
C ALA A 378 -21.08 -7.52 13.89
N PRO A 379 -20.95 -6.88 15.07
CA PRO A 379 -21.05 -7.56 16.37
C PRO A 379 -22.42 -8.20 16.65
N ALA A 380 -23.52 -7.63 16.14
CA ALA A 380 -24.85 -8.18 16.38
C ALA A 380 -25.10 -9.46 15.59
N GLU A 381 -24.62 -9.52 14.35
CA GLU A 381 -24.79 -10.63 13.42
C GLU A 381 -23.71 -11.70 13.55
N SER A 382 -22.55 -11.34 14.12
CA SER A 382 -21.41 -12.25 14.33
C SER A 382 -21.81 -13.58 14.99
N VAL A 383 -22.81 -13.54 15.87
CA VAL A 383 -23.35 -14.71 16.61
C VAL A 383 -23.80 -15.86 15.71
N ASN A 384 -24.18 -15.60 14.45
CA ASN A 384 -24.71 -16.61 13.55
C ASN A 384 -23.62 -17.51 12.92
N SER A 385 -22.35 -17.10 12.99
CA SER A 385 -21.27 -17.70 12.19
C SER A 385 -19.98 -17.94 12.98
N THR A 386 -20.03 -17.96 14.32
CA THR A 386 -18.83 -17.92 15.18
C THR A 386 -18.56 -19.14 16.07
N ASP A 387 -19.42 -20.16 16.16
CA ASP A 387 -19.19 -21.26 17.11
C ASP A 387 -17.84 -21.98 16.89
N ASN A 388 -17.51 -22.31 15.64
CA ASN A 388 -16.21 -22.90 15.31
C ASN A 388 -15.05 -21.90 15.47
N VAL A 389 -15.32 -20.60 15.28
CA VAL A 389 -14.35 -19.51 15.37
C VAL A 389 -13.92 -19.27 16.82
N LEU A 390 -14.85 -19.32 17.78
CA LEU A 390 -14.52 -19.22 19.21
C LEU A 390 -13.56 -20.33 19.64
N GLY A 391 -13.75 -21.54 19.12
CA GLY A 391 -12.84 -22.65 19.33
C GLY A 391 -11.42 -22.41 18.78
N VAL A 392 -11.30 -21.72 17.64
CA VAL A 392 -9.99 -21.31 17.09
C VAL A 392 -9.30 -20.32 18.01
N ILE A 393 -10.01 -19.30 18.49
CA ILE A 393 -9.46 -18.28 19.40
C ILE A 393 -8.99 -18.93 20.71
N ILE A 394 -9.79 -19.82 21.30
CA ILE A 394 -9.43 -20.54 22.53
C ILE A 394 -8.14 -21.35 22.35
N ARG A 395 -7.99 -22.06 21.22
CA ARG A 395 -6.74 -22.78 20.93
C ARG A 395 -5.57 -21.82 20.75
N GLY A 396 -5.79 -20.69 20.07
CA GLY A 396 -4.79 -19.65 19.86
C GLY A 396 -4.22 -19.08 21.16
N LEU A 397 -5.03 -18.91 22.21
CA LEU A 397 -4.56 -18.45 23.54
C LEU A 397 -3.51 -19.37 24.17
N SER A 398 -3.43 -20.64 23.75
CA SER A 398 -2.47 -21.62 24.24
C SER A 398 -1.50 -22.11 23.16
N ASP A 399 -1.46 -21.45 22.00
CA ASP A 399 -0.58 -21.83 20.89
C ASP A 399 0.89 -21.71 21.32
N PRO A 400 1.80 -22.58 20.86
CA PRO A 400 3.24 -22.46 21.16
C PRO A 400 3.87 -21.18 20.60
N GLU A 401 3.29 -20.58 19.57
CA GLU A 401 3.86 -19.44 18.86
C GLU A 401 3.34 -18.09 19.37
N LEU A 402 4.26 -17.15 19.57
CA LEU A 402 3.94 -15.82 20.11
C LEU A 402 2.93 -15.07 19.23
N THR A 403 3.12 -15.10 17.90
CA THR A 403 2.24 -14.41 16.94
C THR A 403 0.79 -14.89 17.02
N VAL A 404 0.57 -16.20 17.18
CA VAL A 404 -0.78 -16.78 17.27
C VAL A 404 -1.42 -16.48 18.63
N ARG A 405 -0.63 -16.51 19.71
CA ARG A 405 -1.13 -16.06 21.02
C ARG A 405 -1.52 -14.58 20.98
N HIS A 406 -0.71 -13.74 20.34
CA HIS A 406 -0.98 -12.32 20.20
C HIS A 406 -2.31 -12.06 19.49
N SER A 407 -2.51 -12.67 18.31
CA SER A 407 -3.76 -12.51 17.55
C SER A 407 -4.98 -13.01 18.32
N ALA A 408 -4.86 -14.12 19.05
CA ALA A 408 -5.93 -14.64 19.89
C ALA A 408 -6.29 -13.70 21.05
N VAL A 409 -5.29 -13.22 21.79
CA VAL A 409 -5.49 -12.26 22.90
C VAL A 409 -6.10 -10.96 22.37
N SER A 410 -5.53 -10.38 21.31
CA SER A 410 -6.05 -9.18 20.66
C SER A 410 -7.51 -9.36 20.23
N THR A 411 -7.86 -10.50 19.64
CA THR A 411 -9.23 -10.80 19.22
C THR A 411 -10.19 -10.89 20.40
N VAL A 412 -9.77 -11.45 21.55
CA VAL A 412 -10.58 -11.39 22.79
C VAL A 412 -10.80 -9.94 23.23
N GLY A 413 -9.81 -9.06 23.05
CA GLY A 413 -9.96 -7.62 23.25
C GLY A 413 -11.06 -7.02 22.38
N THR A 414 -11.05 -7.30 21.07
CA THR A 414 -12.09 -6.87 20.14
C THR A 414 -13.47 -7.39 20.54
N VAL A 415 -13.58 -8.67 20.92
CA VAL A 415 -14.84 -9.25 21.40
C VAL A 415 -15.32 -8.54 22.67
N SER A 416 -14.41 -8.20 23.58
CA SER A 416 -14.75 -7.51 24.83
C SER A 416 -15.31 -6.11 24.58
N GLU A 417 -14.72 -5.38 23.64
CA GLU A 417 -15.07 -4.00 23.33
C GLU A 417 -16.36 -3.86 22.51
N PHE A 418 -16.55 -4.72 21.50
CA PHE A 418 -17.62 -4.54 20.51
C PHE A 418 -18.74 -5.57 20.62
N ALA A 419 -18.47 -6.76 21.15
CA ALA A 419 -19.39 -7.86 20.99
C ALA A 419 -20.58 -7.81 21.97
N SER A 420 -21.71 -8.36 21.51
CA SER A 420 -22.96 -8.36 22.24
C SER A 420 -22.91 -9.25 23.50
N ALA A 421 -23.92 -9.12 24.38
CA ALA A 421 -24.08 -9.94 25.57
C ALA A 421 -24.07 -11.46 25.31
N HIS A 422 -24.24 -11.89 24.06
CA HIS A 422 -24.11 -13.28 23.62
C HIS A 422 -22.73 -13.87 23.95
N TYR A 423 -21.66 -13.09 23.85
CA TYR A 423 -20.29 -13.56 24.10
C TYR A 423 -19.89 -13.57 25.58
N LYS A 424 -20.82 -13.28 26.49
CA LYS A 424 -20.56 -13.27 27.94
C LYS A 424 -19.96 -14.58 28.43
N GLN A 425 -20.52 -15.72 28.05
CA GLN A 425 -20.03 -17.04 28.48
C GLN A 425 -18.61 -17.34 27.96
N PHE A 426 -18.33 -16.91 26.73
CA PHE A 426 -16.99 -17.04 26.14
C PHE A 426 -15.98 -16.19 26.92
N LEU A 427 -16.31 -14.93 27.20
CA LEU A 427 -15.45 -14.02 27.96
C LEU A 427 -15.23 -14.48 29.41
N GLU A 428 -16.27 -15.01 30.08
CA GLU A 428 -16.17 -15.65 31.39
C GLU A 428 -15.20 -16.85 31.37
N PHE A 429 -15.19 -17.62 30.28
CA PHE A 429 -14.31 -18.76 30.11
C PHE A 429 -12.84 -18.37 29.84
N VAL A 430 -12.59 -17.36 29.00
CA VAL A 430 -11.21 -16.98 28.61
C VAL A 430 -10.53 -16.05 29.61
N LEU A 431 -11.28 -15.27 30.40
CA LEU A 431 -10.68 -14.34 31.37
C LEU A 431 -9.71 -15.03 32.35
N PRO A 432 -10.04 -16.18 32.99
CA PRO A 432 -9.09 -16.90 33.83
C PRO A 432 -7.84 -17.38 33.09
N VAL A 433 -7.96 -17.71 31.80
CA VAL A 433 -6.83 -18.14 30.95
C VAL A 433 -5.87 -16.98 30.73
N ILE A 434 -6.39 -15.80 30.40
CA ILE A 434 -5.62 -14.56 30.20
C ILE A 434 -4.94 -14.13 31.51
N VAL A 435 -5.68 -14.12 32.62
CA VAL A 435 -5.10 -13.78 33.94
C VAL A 435 -3.97 -14.76 34.32
N LYS A 436 -4.16 -16.06 34.06
CA LYS A 436 -3.11 -17.05 34.29
C LYS A 436 -1.88 -16.81 33.41
N MET A 437 -2.07 -16.41 32.16
CA MET A 437 -0.99 -16.07 31.24
C MET A 437 -0.14 -14.91 31.78
N ILE A 438 -0.79 -13.82 32.24
CA ILE A 438 -0.12 -12.67 32.86
C ILE A 438 0.66 -13.11 34.11
N CYS A 439 -0.01 -13.82 35.04
CA CYS A 439 0.59 -14.23 36.31
C CYS A 439 1.71 -15.28 36.17
N SER A 440 1.75 -16.02 35.06
CA SER A 440 2.81 -17.01 34.80
C SER A 440 4.10 -16.37 34.29
N THR A 441 4.09 -15.08 33.97
CA THR A 441 5.27 -14.34 33.52
C THR A 441 6.11 -13.91 34.72
N PRO A 442 7.35 -14.39 34.87
CA PRO A 442 8.20 -14.00 35.99
C PRO A 442 8.50 -12.51 35.97
N ALA A 443 8.43 -11.85 37.13
CA ALA A 443 8.74 -10.42 37.26
C ALA A 443 10.16 -10.03 36.80
N SER A 444 11.07 -11.01 36.69
CA SER A 444 12.45 -10.82 36.21
C SER A 444 12.59 -10.92 34.69
N LYS A 445 11.56 -11.32 33.95
CA LYS A 445 11.57 -11.35 32.48
C LYS A 445 11.03 -10.03 31.95
N VAL A 446 11.65 -9.54 30.87
CA VAL A 446 11.04 -8.52 30.01
C VAL A 446 9.74 -9.12 29.49
N ARG A 447 8.63 -8.40 29.67
CA ARG A 447 7.33 -8.84 29.15
C ARG A 447 7.35 -8.76 27.64
N ASP A 448 6.80 -9.77 26.98
CA ASP A 448 6.56 -9.71 25.54
C ASP A 448 5.25 -8.97 25.25
N SER A 449 5.03 -8.64 23.97
CA SER A 449 3.85 -7.92 23.50
C SER A 449 2.53 -8.65 23.80
N VAL A 450 2.57 -9.98 23.90
CA VAL A 450 1.37 -10.79 24.23
C VAL A 450 0.92 -10.51 25.65
N ILE A 451 1.84 -10.38 26.60
CA ILE A 451 1.49 -10.08 28.00
C ILE A 451 0.97 -8.65 28.15
N ASP A 452 1.58 -7.68 27.46
CA ASP A 452 1.08 -6.30 27.48
C ASP A 452 -0.32 -6.19 26.84
N CYS A 453 -0.53 -6.87 25.71
CA CYS A 453 -1.85 -7.02 25.09
C CYS A 453 -2.85 -7.70 26.06
N ALA A 454 -2.45 -8.77 26.75
CA ALA A 454 -3.29 -9.47 27.72
C ALA A 454 -3.73 -8.56 28.88
N ILE A 455 -2.81 -7.73 29.39
CA ILE A 455 -3.12 -6.72 30.42
C ILE A 455 -4.13 -5.71 29.89
N SER A 456 -3.94 -5.18 28.68
CA SER A 456 -4.93 -4.30 28.02
C SER A 456 -6.31 -4.96 27.92
N VAL A 457 -6.37 -6.22 27.49
CA VAL A 457 -7.62 -6.98 27.33
C VAL A 457 -8.37 -7.14 28.66
N VAL A 458 -7.68 -7.39 29.78
CA VAL A 458 -8.35 -7.41 31.09
C VAL A 458 -8.99 -6.05 31.41
N GLY A 459 -8.31 -4.95 31.09
CA GLY A 459 -8.87 -3.61 31.20
C GLY A 459 -10.10 -3.41 30.30
N LYS A 460 -10.06 -3.88 29.04
CA LYS A 460 -11.21 -3.85 28.12
C LYS A 460 -12.41 -4.64 28.65
N ILE A 461 -12.19 -5.83 29.22
CA ILE A 461 -13.25 -6.63 29.86
C ILE A 461 -13.83 -5.86 31.06
N MET A 462 -13.00 -5.26 31.91
CA MET A 462 -13.47 -4.48 33.04
C MET A 462 -14.30 -3.25 32.62
N LYS A 463 -13.87 -2.54 31.57
CA LYS A 463 -14.54 -1.33 31.06
C LYS A 463 -15.84 -1.66 30.35
N TYR A 464 -15.81 -2.58 29.39
CA TYR A 464 -16.90 -2.81 28.45
C TYR A 464 -17.82 -3.97 28.87
N GLN A 465 -17.31 -4.91 29.69
CA GLN A 465 -18.04 -6.10 30.14
C GLN A 465 -17.99 -6.27 31.68
N PRO A 466 -18.29 -5.22 32.47
CA PRO A 466 -18.12 -5.26 33.93
C PRO A 466 -18.95 -6.36 34.62
N ALA A 467 -20.03 -6.81 34.00
CA ALA A 467 -20.89 -7.90 34.50
C ALA A 467 -20.20 -9.28 34.58
N ILE A 468 -19.01 -9.42 33.98
CA ILE A 468 -18.15 -10.61 34.04
C ILE A 468 -17.25 -10.58 35.28
N ILE A 469 -16.97 -9.38 35.80
CA ILE A 469 -16.04 -9.17 36.90
C ILE A 469 -16.77 -9.41 38.23
N MET A 470 -16.32 -10.42 38.98
CA MET A 470 -16.96 -10.80 40.25
C MET A 470 -16.71 -9.77 41.37
N SER A 471 -15.49 -9.24 41.48
CA SER A 471 -15.12 -8.19 42.44
C SER A 471 -14.36 -7.10 41.71
N PHE A 472 -15.06 -6.00 41.39
CA PHE A 472 -14.50 -4.92 40.58
C PHE A 472 -13.30 -4.25 41.25
N ASP A 473 -13.42 -3.90 42.55
CA ASP A 473 -12.34 -3.26 43.29
C ASP A 473 -11.06 -4.12 43.34
N THR A 474 -11.23 -5.43 43.54
CA THR A 474 -10.08 -6.36 43.55
C THR A 474 -9.48 -6.49 42.15
N ALA A 475 -10.30 -6.54 41.10
CA ALA A 475 -9.83 -6.58 39.72
C ALA A 475 -9.04 -5.32 39.35
N VAL A 476 -9.53 -4.14 39.75
CA VAL A 476 -8.83 -2.85 39.56
C VAL A 476 -7.49 -2.84 40.25
N GLN A 477 -7.42 -3.20 41.53
CA GLN A 477 -6.16 -3.24 42.27
C GLN A 477 -5.15 -4.21 41.65
N THR A 478 -5.63 -5.37 41.19
CA THR A 478 -4.79 -6.36 40.53
C THR A 478 -4.30 -5.84 39.18
N TRP A 479 -5.19 -5.26 38.37
CA TRP A 479 -4.85 -4.73 37.06
C TRP A 479 -3.83 -3.58 37.13
N ILE A 480 -4.02 -2.64 38.06
CA ILE A 480 -3.06 -1.55 38.31
C ILE A 480 -1.68 -2.10 38.67
N SER A 481 -1.60 -3.21 39.40
CA SER A 481 -0.31 -3.83 39.75
C SER A 481 0.46 -4.40 38.55
N TRP A 482 -0.21 -4.59 37.41
CA TRP A 482 0.42 -5.05 36.17
C TRP A 482 0.89 -3.90 35.28
N LEU A 483 0.49 -2.66 35.55
CA LEU A 483 0.93 -1.48 34.78
C LEU A 483 2.36 -1.04 35.19
N PRO A 484 3.08 -0.29 34.32
CA PRO A 484 2.70 0.17 32.98
C PRO A 484 2.93 -0.88 31.91
N ILE A 485 2.11 -0.90 30.85
CA ILE A 485 2.41 -1.60 29.59
C ILE A 485 3.28 -0.71 28.69
N GLN A 486 4.03 -1.32 27.77
CA GLN A 486 5.01 -0.68 26.89
C GLN A 486 4.64 -0.78 25.40
N ASP A 487 3.92 -1.84 25.00
CA ASP A 487 3.56 -2.09 23.60
C ASP A 487 2.11 -1.64 23.26
N ASP A 488 1.33 -2.49 22.60
CA ASP A 488 -0.01 -2.17 22.07
C ASP A 488 -0.95 -1.65 23.15
N ASP A 489 -1.89 -0.78 22.75
CA ASP A 489 -2.97 -0.25 23.59
C ASP A 489 -2.51 0.56 24.84
N VAL A 490 -1.27 1.05 24.89
CA VAL A 490 -0.82 1.98 25.95
C VAL A 490 -1.78 3.16 26.13
N ASN A 491 -2.27 3.73 25.03
CA ASN A 491 -3.24 4.84 25.09
C ASN A 491 -4.54 4.41 25.78
N PHE A 492 -5.09 3.25 25.41
CA PHE A 492 -6.30 2.71 26.05
C PHE A 492 -6.07 2.48 27.55
N ALA A 493 -4.96 1.85 27.94
CA ALA A 493 -4.67 1.57 29.35
C ALA A 493 -4.52 2.85 30.18
N LEU A 494 -3.86 3.88 29.63
CA LEU A 494 -3.73 5.18 30.29
C LEU A 494 -5.07 5.92 30.38
N GLU A 495 -5.85 5.93 29.30
CA GLU A 495 -7.19 6.55 29.28
C GLU A 495 -8.12 5.87 30.29
N TYR A 496 -8.15 4.54 30.33
CA TYR A 496 -8.98 3.82 31.29
C TYR A 496 -8.51 4.01 32.74
N LEU A 497 -7.19 4.06 32.98
CA LEU A 497 -6.66 4.39 34.31
C LEU A 497 -7.09 5.79 34.76
N LEU A 498 -7.09 6.78 33.86
CA LEU A 498 -7.58 8.13 34.16
C LEU A 498 -9.07 8.11 34.51
N GLU A 499 -9.89 7.42 33.71
CA GLU A 499 -11.33 7.24 33.99
C GLU A 499 -11.56 6.65 35.40
N LEU A 500 -10.78 5.63 35.79
CA LEU A 500 -10.87 4.99 37.11
C LEU A 500 -10.44 5.90 38.28
N ILE A 501 -9.58 6.89 38.03
CA ILE A 501 -9.15 7.87 39.05
C ILE A 501 -10.20 8.98 39.22
N GLU A 502 -10.92 9.31 38.14
CA GLU A 502 -11.96 10.35 38.13
C GLU A 502 -13.29 9.88 38.75
N THR A 503 -13.54 8.56 38.77
CA THR A 503 -14.68 7.92 39.46
C THR A 503 -14.40 7.62 40.92
#